data_AF-A0A235HHE9-F1
#
_entry.id   AF-A0A235HHE9-F1
#
_cell.length_a   1.000
_cell.length_b   1.000
_cell.length_c   1.000
_cell.angle_alpha   90.00
_cell.angle_beta   90.00
_cell.angle_gamma   90.00
#
_symmetry.space_group_name_H-M   'P 1'
#
loop_
_entity.id
_entity.type
_entity.pdbx_description
1 polymer ?
#
loop_
_entity_poly.entity_id
_entity_poly.type
_entity_poly.pdbx_seq_one_letter_code
_entity_poly.pdbx_strand_id
1 'polypeptide(L)'
;MRSKKSPFKGRQFKGRQFTAAVIVRAVRWYLQFPISYRDLERMLADRGVAVDHTTIFRWIQAYAPELDKRLRPHLTTGSWRVDETYVKVKGHWMYLYRAVDARGHTIDFLLSAKRDAAAARRFFRKALRQHTVNPRTLTVDKNAAHPSAITAMKKDGELWRFAKLRQVKYLNNIVEQDHRRIKRLIRPGLGFKSFHTARRTIAGYEILAMVRKGQVAAIPANDMPNQAIIIASLFGVAT
;
A
#
# COMPACT_ATOMS: atom_id res chain seq x y z
N MET A 1 36.78 1.16 1.60
CA MET A 1 35.36 0.87 1.92
C MET A 1 34.84 -0.22 1.01
N ARG A 2 34.56 -1.42 1.54
CA ARG A 2 34.02 -2.55 0.75
C ARG A 2 32.57 -2.26 0.38
N SER A 3 32.30 -2.12 -0.92
CA SER A 3 30.95 -2.16 -1.50
C SER A 3 30.28 -3.46 -1.09
N LYS A 4 29.29 -3.40 -0.20
CA LYS A 4 28.39 -4.52 0.06
C LYS A 4 27.56 -4.73 -1.21
N LYS A 5 28.00 -5.62 -2.09
CA LYS A 5 27.19 -6.12 -3.21
C LYS A 5 25.85 -6.60 -2.63
N SER A 6 24.75 -6.01 -3.08
CA SER A 6 23.39 -6.46 -2.77
C SER A 6 23.26 -7.97 -3.11
N PRO A 7 22.85 -8.85 -2.19
CA PRO A 7 22.93 -10.31 -2.38
C PRO A 7 21.93 -10.88 -3.41
N PHE A 8 21.14 -10.06 -4.11
CA PHE A 8 19.93 -10.53 -4.79
C PHE A 8 19.81 -10.10 -6.26
N LYS A 9 20.91 -10.12 -7.03
CA LYS A 9 20.86 -9.90 -8.49
C LYS A 9 20.13 -11.05 -9.21
N GLY A 10 19.03 -10.76 -9.91
CA GLY A 10 18.55 -11.51 -11.08
C GLY A 10 17.68 -12.76 -10.89
N ARG A 11 17.68 -13.45 -9.73
CA ARG A 11 16.91 -14.72 -9.59
C ARG A 11 15.39 -14.58 -9.68
N GLN A 12 14.81 -13.41 -9.34
CA GLN A 12 13.35 -13.23 -9.28
C GLN A 12 12.66 -13.19 -10.65
N PHE A 13 13.39 -12.86 -11.72
CA PHE A 13 12.87 -12.82 -13.08
C PHE A 13 13.26 -14.06 -13.89
N LYS A 14 13.89 -15.06 -13.26
CA LYS A 14 14.27 -16.30 -13.94
C LYS A 14 13.02 -16.99 -14.50
N GLY A 15 13.09 -17.38 -15.78
CA GLY A 15 11.97 -18.02 -16.48
C GLY A 15 10.87 -17.07 -16.95
N ARG A 16 11.05 -15.75 -16.86
CA ARG A 16 10.15 -14.77 -17.48
C ARG A 16 10.55 -14.54 -18.92
N GLN A 17 9.56 -14.55 -19.82
CA GLN A 17 9.75 -14.25 -21.25
C GLN A 17 10.17 -12.79 -21.51
N PHE A 18 9.84 -11.88 -20.61
CA PHE A 18 10.09 -10.45 -20.75
C PHE A 18 11.23 -9.99 -19.85
N THR A 19 11.96 -8.95 -20.30
CA THR A 19 13.05 -8.37 -19.52
C THR A 19 12.53 -7.79 -18.20
N ALA A 20 13.38 -7.84 -17.17
CA ALA A 20 13.02 -7.32 -15.86
C ALA A 20 12.66 -5.81 -15.91
N ALA A 21 13.30 -5.04 -16.79
CA ALA A 21 13.01 -3.62 -16.98
C ALA A 21 11.58 -3.37 -17.49
N VAL A 22 11.11 -4.16 -18.47
CA VAL A 22 9.73 -4.09 -18.97
C VAL A 22 8.74 -4.44 -17.87
N ILE A 23 9.00 -5.52 -17.14
CA ILE A 23 8.13 -6.01 -16.07
C ILE A 23 8.00 -4.96 -14.95
N VAL A 24 9.13 -4.46 -14.45
CA VAL A 24 9.14 -3.47 -13.36
C VAL A 24 8.46 -2.17 -13.80
N ARG A 25 8.65 -1.74 -15.06
CA ARG A 25 7.98 -0.56 -15.62
C ARG A 25 6.47 -0.75 -15.69
N ALA A 26 6.00 -1.87 -16.22
CA ALA A 26 4.58 -2.19 -16.30
C ALA A 26 3.93 -2.24 -14.90
N VAL A 27 4.59 -2.93 -13.95
CA VAL A 27 4.14 -3.02 -12.56
C VAL A 27 4.01 -1.63 -11.94
N ARG A 28 5.03 -0.79 -12.12
CA ARG A 28 5.04 0.58 -11.61
C ARG A 28 3.91 1.41 -12.20
N TRP A 29 3.73 1.40 -13.52
CA TRP A 29 2.69 2.19 -14.19
C TRP A 29 1.29 1.80 -13.71
N TYR A 30 0.99 0.49 -13.67
CA TYR A 30 -0.31 0.01 -13.18
C TYR A 30 -0.60 0.44 -11.74
N LEU A 31 0.41 0.40 -10.87
CA LEU A 31 0.24 0.71 -9.45
C LEU A 31 0.22 2.23 -9.14
N GLN A 32 0.66 3.08 -10.07
CA GLN A 32 0.70 4.53 -9.89
C GLN A 32 -0.44 5.28 -10.57
N PHE A 33 -0.91 4.80 -11.72
CA PHE A 33 -1.86 5.49 -12.57
C PHE A 33 -3.22 4.77 -12.61
N PRO A 34 -4.33 5.52 -12.76
CA PRO A 34 -5.65 4.92 -12.85
C PRO A 34 -5.89 4.35 -14.25
N ILE A 35 -5.29 3.19 -14.53
CA ILE A 35 -5.39 2.47 -15.81
C ILE A 35 -5.89 1.04 -15.59
N SER A 36 -6.61 0.49 -16.58
CA SER A 36 -6.97 -0.93 -16.58
C SER A 36 -5.81 -1.79 -17.09
N TYR A 37 -5.90 -3.12 -16.90
CA TYR A 37 -4.89 -4.03 -17.47
C TYR A 37 -4.86 -4.00 -19.01
N ARG A 38 -6.03 -3.79 -19.65
CA ARG A 38 -6.15 -3.69 -21.11
C ARG A 38 -5.57 -2.39 -21.63
N ASP A 39 -5.72 -1.29 -20.89
CA ASP A 39 -5.08 -0.02 -21.24
C ASP A 39 -3.57 -0.15 -21.19
N LEU A 40 -3.04 -0.79 -20.13
CA LEU A 40 -1.59 -1.00 -20.00
C LEU A 40 -1.03 -1.94 -21.08
N GLU A 41 -1.78 -2.97 -21.48
CA GLU A 41 -1.45 -3.79 -22.65
C GLU A 41 -1.30 -2.93 -23.92
N ARG A 42 -2.26 -2.05 -24.20
CA ARG A 42 -2.18 -1.11 -25.34
C ARG A 42 -1.00 -0.15 -25.24
N MET A 43 -0.75 0.40 -24.04
CA MET A 43 0.39 1.29 -23.79
C MET A 43 1.75 0.59 -23.98
N LEU A 44 1.82 -0.72 -23.73
CA LEU A 44 3.04 -1.50 -23.97
C LEU A 44 3.18 -1.87 -25.45
N ALA A 45 2.07 -2.18 -26.14
CA ALA A 45 2.05 -2.44 -27.57
C ALA A 45 2.52 -1.22 -28.39
N ASP A 46 2.09 -0.01 -28.02
CA ASP A 46 2.57 1.26 -28.60
C ASP A 46 4.10 1.43 -28.50
N ARG A 47 4.72 0.78 -27.51
CA ARG A 47 6.16 0.78 -27.29
C ARG A 47 6.87 -0.45 -27.85
N GLY A 48 6.21 -1.21 -28.73
CA GLY A 48 6.75 -2.42 -29.36
C GLY A 48 6.79 -3.65 -28.45
N VAL A 49 6.10 -3.63 -27.30
CA VAL A 49 6.05 -4.76 -26.35
C VAL A 49 4.67 -5.43 -26.42
N ALA A 50 4.56 -6.51 -27.19
CA ALA A 50 3.36 -7.32 -27.25
C ALA A 50 3.22 -8.20 -26.01
N VAL A 51 2.28 -7.88 -25.11
CA VAL A 51 2.01 -8.65 -23.90
C VAL A 51 0.52 -8.66 -23.57
N ASP A 52 -0.03 -9.84 -23.30
CA ASP A 52 -1.43 -9.98 -22.91
C ASP A 52 -1.71 -9.43 -21.48
N HIS A 53 -2.86 -8.77 -21.31
CA HIS A 53 -3.31 -8.25 -20.02
C HIS A 53 -3.28 -9.25 -18.85
N THR A 54 -3.48 -10.56 -19.08
CA THR A 54 -3.39 -11.59 -18.03
C THR A 54 -1.95 -11.80 -17.56
N THR A 55 -0.96 -11.61 -18.43
CA THR A 55 0.46 -11.67 -18.08
C THR A 55 0.84 -10.48 -17.22
N ILE A 56 0.35 -9.28 -17.56
CA ILE A 56 0.49 -8.08 -16.73
C ILE A 56 -0.14 -8.32 -15.34
N PHE A 57 -1.36 -8.88 -15.30
CA PHE A 57 -2.01 -9.26 -14.04
C PHE A 57 -1.12 -10.18 -13.18
N ARG A 58 -0.55 -11.24 -13.77
CA ARG A 58 0.38 -12.14 -13.06
C ARG A 58 1.62 -11.40 -12.53
N TRP A 59 2.15 -10.42 -13.26
CA TRP A 59 3.25 -9.58 -12.76
C TRP A 59 2.83 -8.74 -11.57
N ILE A 60 1.67 -8.08 -11.61
CA ILE A 60 1.16 -7.32 -10.45
C ILE A 60 1.01 -8.22 -9.23
N GLN A 61 0.40 -9.39 -9.39
CA GLN A 61 0.24 -10.33 -8.30
C GLN A 61 1.60 -10.77 -7.72
N ALA A 62 2.60 -11.00 -8.57
CA ALA A 62 3.93 -11.41 -8.13
C ALA A 62 4.70 -10.28 -7.43
N TYR A 63 4.78 -9.10 -8.04
CA TYR A 63 5.74 -8.06 -7.65
C TYR A 63 5.17 -6.95 -6.75
N ALA A 64 3.84 -6.75 -6.70
CA ALA A 64 3.26 -5.78 -5.76
C ALA A 64 3.56 -6.11 -4.29
N PRO A 65 3.46 -7.37 -3.81
CA PRO A 65 3.87 -7.73 -2.45
C PRO A 65 5.39 -7.66 -2.22
N GLU A 66 6.19 -7.91 -3.26
CA GLU A 66 7.65 -7.79 -3.17
C GLU A 66 8.08 -6.33 -3.01
N LEU A 67 7.42 -5.40 -3.72
CA LEU A 67 7.59 -3.96 -3.51
C LEU A 67 7.29 -3.55 -2.07
N ASP A 68 6.13 -3.98 -1.55
CA ASP A 68 5.73 -3.73 -0.16
C ASP A 68 6.79 -4.23 0.81
N LYS A 69 7.21 -5.49 0.69
CA LYS A 69 8.22 -6.11 1.57
C LYS A 69 9.54 -5.31 1.62
N ARG A 70 9.98 -4.74 0.51
CA ARG A 70 11.29 -4.07 0.37
C ARG A 70 11.30 -2.63 0.84
N LEU A 71 10.19 -1.92 0.65
CA LEU A 71 10.09 -0.49 0.92
C LEU A 71 9.60 -0.19 2.33
N ARG A 72 8.84 -1.11 2.95
CA ARG A 72 8.18 -0.95 4.25
C ARG A 72 9.10 -0.71 5.46
N PRO A 73 10.36 -1.18 5.52
CA PRO A 73 11.26 -0.90 6.65
C PRO A 73 11.68 0.57 6.84
N HIS A 74 11.41 1.47 5.88
CA HIS A 74 11.94 2.84 5.86
C HIS A 74 10.95 3.90 6.40
N LEU A 75 9.91 3.49 7.12
CA LEU A 75 8.80 4.38 7.52
C LEU A 75 9.04 5.00 8.90
N THR A 76 8.84 6.32 9.00
CA THR A 76 8.88 7.08 10.27
C THR A 76 7.46 7.33 10.79
N THR A 77 7.28 7.34 12.12
CA THR A 77 5.93 7.33 12.73
C THR A 77 5.70 8.47 13.72
N GLY A 78 4.47 9.00 13.73
CA GLY A 78 3.96 10.01 14.66
C GLY A 78 2.55 9.67 15.17
N SER A 79 1.68 10.67 15.40
CA SER A 79 0.25 10.47 15.76
C SER A 79 -0.55 9.81 14.64
N TRP A 80 -1.54 8.96 14.95
CA TRP A 80 -2.28 8.20 13.93
C TRP A 80 -3.69 8.77 13.70
N ARG A 81 -4.11 8.80 12.45
CA ARG A 81 -5.50 8.99 11.99
C ARG A 81 -5.92 7.72 11.29
N VAL A 82 -6.98 7.10 11.77
CA VAL A 82 -7.48 5.81 11.30
C VAL A 82 -8.89 5.98 10.78
N ASP A 83 -9.12 5.47 9.58
CA ASP A 83 -10.44 5.46 8.96
C ASP A 83 -10.58 4.24 8.04
N GLU A 84 -11.82 3.91 7.69
CA GLU A 84 -12.15 2.80 6.80
C GLU A 84 -12.84 3.28 5.54
N THR A 85 -12.53 2.64 4.41
CA THR A 85 -13.24 2.92 3.17
C THR A 85 -13.73 1.66 2.47
N TYR A 86 -14.80 1.82 1.71
CA TYR A 86 -15.41 0.72 0.98
C TYR A 86 -14.67 0.43 -0.32
N VAL A 87 -14.35 -0.85 -0.54
CA VAL A 87 -13.75 -1.37 -1.76
C VAL A 87 -14.59 -2.53 -2.28
N LYS A 88 -14.91 -2.55 -3.57
CA LYS A 88 -15.71 -3.61 -4.18
C LYS A 88 -14.84 -4.80 -4.55
N VAL A 89 -15.18 -5.99 -4.06
CA VAL A 89 -14.47 -7.25 -4.31
C VAL A 89 -15.50 -8.35 -4.59
N LYS A 90 -15.40 -8.99 -5.76
CA LYS A 90 -16.33 -10.02 -6.25
C LYS A 90 -17.80 -9.57 -6.16
N GLY A 91 -18.07 -8.30 -6.46
CA GLY A 91 -19.42 -7.73 -6.37
C GLY A 91 -19.83 -7.23 -4.98
N HIS A 92 -19.14 -7.64 -3.91
CA HIS A 92 -19.48 -7.27 -2.54
C HIS A 92 -18.63 -6.09 -2.04
N TRP A 93 -19.22 -5.24 -1.21
CA TRP A 93 -18.50 -4.19 -0.51
C TRP A 93 -17.71 -4.76 0.66
N MET A 94 -16.42 -4.42 0.72
CA MET A 94 -15.48 -4.80 1.77
C MET A 94 -14.82 -3.56 2.35
N TYR A 95 -14.17 -3.71 3.49
CA TYR A 95 -13.62 -2.60 4.27
C TYR A 95 -12.09 -2.58 4.17
N LEU A 96 -11.56 -1.47 3.66
CA LEU A 96 -10.14 -1.17 3.68
C LEU A 96 -9.88 -0.21 4.85
N TYR A 97 -9.33 -0.76 5.93
CA TYR A 97 -8.82 0.00 7.07
C TYR A 97 -7.50 0.65 6.68
N ARG A 98 -7.31 1.92 7.07
CA ARG A 98 -6.09 2.67 6.77
C ARG A 98 -5.72 3.56 7.94
N ALA A 99 -4.41 3.72 8.15
CA ALA A 99 -3.83 4.66 9.10
C ALA A 99 -2.86 5.59 8.37
N VAL A 100 -2.98 6.88 8.66
CA VAL A 100 -2.02 7.90 8.21
C VAL A 100 -1.57 8.75 9.39
N ASP A 101 -0.40 9.38 9.27
CA ASP A 101 0.09 10.30 10.29
C ASP A 101 -0.46 11.74 10.12
N ALA A 102 0.01 12.68 10.93
CA ALA A 102 -0.38 14.10 10.83
C ALA A 102 0.06 14.80 9.55
N ARG A 103 1.06 14.27 8.85
CA ARG A 103 1.55 14.78 7.57
C ARG A 103 0.88 14.07 6.39
N GLY A 104 -0.04 13.13 6.65
CA GLY A 104 -0.68 12.31 5.63
C GLY A 104 0.21 11.17 5.12
N HIS A 105 1.29 10.85 5.83
CA HIS A 105 2.11 9.69 5.54
C HIS A 105 1.39 8.40 5.88
N THR A 106 1.52 7.38 5.04
CA THR A 106 0.78 6.13 5.22
C THR A 106 1.52 5.30 6.27
N ILE A 107 0.80 4.91 7.32
CA ILE A 107 1.32 4.04 8.37
C ILE A 107 1.05 2.60 7.94
N ASP A 108 -0.22 2.21 7.94
CA ASP A 108 -0.59 0.86 7.55
C ASP A 108 -1.99 0.77 6.96
N PHE A 109 -2.28 -0.37 6.32
CA PHE A 109 -3.60 -0.70 5.77
C PHE A 109 -3.98 -2.16 6.03
N LEU A 110 -5.28 -2.46 5.98
CA LEU A 110 -5.81 -3.82 6.08
C LEU A 110 -7.14 -3.94 5.32
N LEU A 111 -7.18 -4.85 4.35
CA LEU A 111 -8.44 -5.28 3.75
C LEU A 111 -9.14 -6.30 4.67
N SER A 112 -10.43 -6.10 4.90
CA SER A 112 -11.28 -6.94 5.74
C SER A 112 -12.66 -7.11 5.09
N ALA A 113 -13.23 -8.31 5.18
CA ALA A 113 -14.59 -8.55 4.73
C ALA A 113 -15.64 -7.95 5.68
N LYS A 114 -15.30 -7.80 6.97
CA LYS A 114 -16.20 -7.30 8.03
C LYS A 114 -15.69 -5.99 8.62
N ARG A 115 -16.64 -5.17 9.08
CA ARG A 115 -16.41 -3.94 9.87
C ARG A 115 -16.82 -4.18 11.33
N ASP A 116 -15.97 -4.90 12.05
CA ASP A 116 -16.21 -5.25 13.46
C ASP A 116 -14.98 -4.93 14.33
N ALA A 117 -15.15 -5.03 15.64
CA ALA A 117 -14.06 -4.77 16.60
C ALA A 117 -12.90 -5.77 16.46
N ALA A 118 -13.15 -6.99 15.96
CA ALA A 118 -12.09 -7.97 15.72
C ALA A 118 -11.21 -7.57 14.52
N ALA A 119 -11.81 -7.05 13.45
CA ALA A 119 -11.11 -6.49 12.30
C ALA A 119 -10.31 -5.23 12.67
N ALA A 120 -10.90 -4.33 13.46
CA ALA A 120 -10.20 -3.17 13.99
C ALA A 120 -8.99 -3.57 14.87
N ARG A 121 -9.16 -4.52 15.81
CA ARG A 121 -8.04 -5.06 16.60
C ARG A 121 -6.95 -5.68 15.73
N ARG A 122 -7.33 -6.47 14.72
CA ARG A 122 -6.38 -7.06 13.74
C ARG A 122 -5.59 -5.98 13.02
N PHE A 123 -6.23 -4.87 12.65
CA PHE A 123 -5.58 -3.72 12.02
C PHE A 123 -4.56 -3.07 12.95
N PHE A 124 -4.97 -2.69 14.17
CA PHE A 124 -4.07 -2.05 15.12
C PHE A 124 -2.86 -2.94 15.48
N ARG A 125 -3.07 -4.24 15.71
CA ARG A 125 -1.97 -5.20 15.93
C ARG A 125 -1.00 -5.26 14.76
N LYS A 126 -1.52 -5.27 13.52
CA LYS A 126 -0.70 -5.29 12.32
C LYS A 126 0.15 -4.01 12.22
N ALA A 127 -0.44 -2.86 12.49
CA ALA A 127 0.26 -1.57 12.49
C ALA A 127 1.33 -1.50 13.60
N LEU A 128 1.00 -1.90 14.83
CA LEU A 128 1.94 -1.87 15.97
C LEU A 128 3.15 -2.79 15.78
N ARG A 129 2.97 -3.96 15.17
CA ARG A 129 4.08 -4.90 14.87
C ARG A 129 5.08 -4.34 13.86
N GLN A 130 4.68 -3.38 13.05
CA GLN A 130 5.45 -2.88 11.91
C GLN A 130 6.05 -1.49 12.20
N HIS A 131 5.55 -0.80 13.21
CA HIS A 131 5.91 0.57 13.56
C HIS A 131 6.25 0.65 15.05
N THR A 132 7.54 0.58 15.37
CA THR A 132 8.09 0.62 16.72
C THR A 132 8.07 2.03 17.33
N VAL A 133 6.88 2.61 17.53
CA VAL A 133 6.54 3.51 18.65
C VAL A 133 5.03 3.44 18.86
N ASN A 134 4.58 3.13 20.08
CA ASN A 134 3.16 3.13 20.42
C ASN A 134 2.57 4.56 20.27
N PRO A 135 1.47 4.76 19.54
CA PRO A 135 0.95 6.10 19.28
C PRO A 135 0.48 6.80 20.56
N ARG A 136 0.91 8.05 20.76
CA ARG A 136 0.42 8.90 21.86
C ARG A 136 -1.04 9.34 21.68
N THR A 137 -1.49 9.46 20.42
CA THR A 137 -2.85 9.89 20.06
C THR A 137 -3.34 9.07 18.87
N LEU A 138 -4.57 8.56 19.00
CA LEU A 138 -5.33 7.89 17.95
C LEU A 138 -6.57 8.75 17.63
N THR A 139 -6.64 9.26 16.40
CA THR A 139 -7.85 9.87 15.88
C THR A 139 -8.58 8.83 15.04
N VAL A 140 -9.85 8.57 15.35
CA VAL A 140 -10.70 7.61 14.62
C VAL A 140 -12.00 8.29 14.21
N ASP A 141 -12.66 7.76 13.18
CA ASP A 141 -14.06 8.14 12.90
C ASP A 141 -15.01 7.65 14.02
N LYS A 142 -16.23 8.17 14.05
CA LYS A 142 -17.27 7.85 15.05
C LYS A 142 -17.79 6.40 15.02
N ASN A 143 -17.13 5.50 14.29
CA ASN A 143 -17.45 4.07 14.27
C ASN A 143 -17.29 3.43 15.66
N ALA A 144 -18.33 2.75 16.15
CA ALA A 144 -18.33 2.07 17.45
C ALA A 144 -17.29 0.93 17.57
N ALA A 145 -16.83 0.36 16.46
CA ALA A 145 -15.83 -0.70 16.46
C ALA A 145 -14.45 -0.22 16.98
N HIS A 146 -14.08 1.04 16.73
CA HIS A 146 -12.76 1.56 17.13
C HIS A 146 -12.63 1.76 18.64
N PRO A 147 -13.55 2.46 19.33
CA PRO A 147 -13.48 2.61 20.78
C PRO A 147 -13.45 1.27 21.51
N SER A 148 -14.29 0.31 21.10
CA SER A 148 -14.32 -1.03 21.69
C SER A 148 -12.99 -1.76 21.51
N ALA A 149 -12.42 -1.73 20.30
CA ALA A 149 -11.12 -2.33 20.01
C ALA A 149 -9.98 -1.69 20.82
N ILE A 150 -9.94 -0.36 20.90
CA ILE A 150 -8.89 0.40 21.59
C ILE A 150 -8.95 0.18 23.10
N THR A 151 -10.14 0.16 23.70
CA THR A 151 -10.31 -0.10 25.14
C THR A 151 -9.82 -1.51 25.50
N ALA A 152 -10.20 -2.52 24.71
CA ALA A 152 -9.69 -3.88 24.90
C ALA A 152 -8.17 -3.95 24.78
N MET A 153 -7.59 -3.35 23.73
CA MET A 153 -6.14 -3.35 23.52
C MET A 153 -5.35 -2.59 24.60
N LYS A 154 -5.93 -1.56 25.22
CA LYS A 154 -5.32 -0.90 26.39
C LYS A 154 -5.33 -1.79 27.63
N LYS A 155 -6.43 -2.54 27.84
CA LYS A 155 -6.57 -3.51 28.94
C LYS A 155 -5.58 -4.66 28.78
N ASP A 156 -5.39 -5.13 27.54
CA ASP A 156 -4.49 -6.23 27.18
C ASP A 156 -3.00 -5.81 27.14
N GLY A 157 -2.69 -4.52 27.38
CA GLY A 157 -1.32 -3.99 27.36
C GLY A 157 -0.71 -3.82 25.96
N GLU A 158 -1.47 -4.07 24.88
CA GLU A 158 -1.01 -3.93 23.50
C GLU A 158 -0.87 -2.44 23.08
N LEU A 159 -1.77 -1.57 23.57
CA LEU A 159 -1.72 -0.12 23.37
C LEU A 159 -1.25 0.59 24.63
N TRP A 160 -0.57 1.72 24.45
CA TRP A 160 -0.14 2.55 25.58
C TRP A 160 -1.37 3.03 26.35
N ARG A 161 -1.42 2.76 27.66
CA ARG A 161 -2.58 3.08 28.52
C ARG A 161 -3.02 4.54 28.45
N PHE A 162 -2.06 5.46 28.27
CA PHE A 162 -2.28 6.90 28.19
C PHE A 162 -2.53 7.41 26.76
N ALA A 163 -2.60 6.53 25.76
CA ALA A 163 -2.91 6.93 24.39
C ALA A 163 -4.28 7.63 24.34
N LYS A 164 -4.32 8.87 23.86
CA LYS A 164 -5.57 9.65 23.79
C LYS A 164 -6.38 9.23 22.57
N LEU A 165 -7.65 8.88 22.77
CA LEU A 165 -8.61 8.65 21.69
C LEU A 165 -9.30 9.96 21.34
N ARG A 166 -9.36 10.31 20.06
CA ARG A 166 -10.06 11.49 19.55
C ARG A 166 -11.03 11.09 18.45
N GLN A 167 -12.26 11.62 18.50
CA GLN A 167 -13.27 11.45 17.46
C GLN A 167 -13.61 12.81 16.84
N VAL A 168 -12.63 13.36 16.11
CA VAL A 168 -12.69 14.73 15.61
C VAL A 168 -12.77 14.71 14.09
N LYS A 169 -13.94 15.06 13.54
CA LYS A 169 -14.25 14.96 12.11
C LYS A 169 -13.23 15.66 11.21
N TYR A 170 -12.86 16.91 11.51
CA TYR A 170 -11.96 17.69 10.65
C TYR A 170 -10.53 17.13 10.58
N LEU A 171 -10.08 16.40 11.61
CA LEU A 171 -8.76 15.76 11.59
C LEU A 171 -8.72 14.53 10.68
N ASN A 172 -9.88 13.97 10.31
CA ASN A 172 -9.98 12.83 9.39
C ASN A 172 -9.95 13.25 7.92
N ASN A 173 -10.06 14.54 7.59
CA ASN A 173 -10.02 15.02 6.20
C ASN A 173 -8.76 14.53 5.45
N ILE A 174 -7.63 14.38 6.14
CA ILE A 174 -6.37 13.88 5.55
C ILE A 174 -6.50 12.43 5.09
N VAL A 175 -7.07 11.55 5.93
CA VAL A 175 -7.25 10.13 5.57
C VAL A 175 -8.35 9.96 4.54
N GLU A 176 -9.41 10.78 4.59
CA GLU A 176 -10.45 10.84 3.56
C GLU A 176 -9.91 11.28 2.19
N GLN A 177 -9.05 12.30 2.15
CA GLN A 177 -8.37 12.71 0.91
C GLN A 177 -7.52 11.58 0.35
N ASP A 178 -6.83 10.84 1.21
CA ASP A 178 -6.04 9.70 0.80
C ASP A 178 -6.91 8.56 0.25
N HIS A 179 -8.15 8.39 0.75
CA HIS A 179 -9.12 7.42 0.20
C HIS A 179 -9.47 7.71 -1.26
N ARG A 180 -9.56 8.99 -1.65
CA ARG A 180 -9.90 9.40 -3.03
C ARG A 180 -8.91 8.82 -4.04
N ARG A 181 -7.62 8.80 -3.70
CA ARG A 181 -6.59 8.22 -4.58
C ARG A 181 -6.82 6.73 -4.81
N ILE A 182 -7.00 5.95 -3.75
CA ILE A 182 -7.19 4.51 -3.88
C ILE A 182 -8.45 4.20 -4.68
N LYS A 183 -9.56 4.89 -4.39
CA LYS A 183 -10.79 4.74 -5.16
C LYS A 183 -10.57 5.04 -6.64
N ARG A 184 -9.80 6.09 -6.96
CA ARG A 184 -9.44 6.44 -8.34
C ARG A 184 -8.61 5.37 -9.04
N LEU A 185 -7.66 4.72 -8.34
CA LEU A 185 -6.86 3.62 -8.92
C LEU A 185 -7.68 2.34 -9.15
N ILE A 186 -8.66 2.07 -8.29
CA ILE A 186 -9.50 0.87 -8.38
C ILE A 186 -10.60 1.02 -9.46
N ARG A 187 -11.09 2.25 -9.68
CA ARG A 187 -12.25 2.53 -10.54
C ARG A 187 -12.12 2.00 -11.99
N PRO A 188 -10.98 2.17 -12.69
CA PRO A 188 -10.80 1.63 -14.05
C PRO A 188 -10.89 0.10 -14.12
N GLY A 189 -10.52 -0.60 -13.04
CA GLY A 189 -10.64 -2.06 -12.95
C GLY A 189 -12.05 -2.55 -12.56
N LEU A 190 -12.99 -1.64 -12.29
CA LEU A 190 -14.34 -1.95 -11.80
C LEU A 190 -14.35 -2.79 -10.51
N GLY A 191 -13.35 -2.57 -9.65
CA GLY A 191 -13.15 -3.35 -8.43
C GLY A 191 -12.36 -4.65 -8.66
N PHE A 192 -12.26 -5.46 -7.62
CA PHE A 192 -11.48 -6.70 -7.66
C PHE A 192 -12.37 -7.92 -7.85
N LYS A 193 -11.81 -9.02 -8.39
CA LYS A 193 -12.53 -10.29 -8.57
C LYS A 193 -12.29 -11.31 -7.45
N SER A 194 -11.23 -11.14 -6.65
CA SER A 194 -10.91 -12.02 -5.52
C SER A 194 -10.31 -11.23 -4.35
N PHE A 195 -10.58 -11.67 -3.12
CA PHE A 195 -10.02 -11.09 -1.91
C PHE A 195 -8.49 -11.17 -1.87
N HIS A 196 -7.95 -12.33 -2.25
CA HIS A 196 -6.51 -12.57 -2.23
C HIS A 196 -5.77 -11.62 -3.18
N THR A 197 -6.30 -11.46 -4.39
CA THR A 197 -5.69 -10.62 -5.43
C THR A 197 -5.86 -9.13 -5.12
N ALA A 198 -7.02 -8.74 -4.59
CA ALA A 198 -7.27 -7.39 -4.09
C ALA A 198 -6.22 -6.98 -3.05
N ARG A 199 -5.99 -7.84 -2.05
CA ARG A 199 -5.02 -7.57 -0.98
C ARG A 199 -3.60 -7.34 -1.53
N ARG A 200 -3.16 -8.14 -2.50
CA ARG A 200 -1.83 -8.02 -3.11
C ARG A 200 -1.69 -6.75 -3.94
N THR A 201 -2.70 -6.42 -4.74
CA THR A 201 -2.70 -5.19 -5.55
C THR A 201 -2.77 -3.94 -4.69
N ILE A 202 -3.62 -3.92 -3.66
CA ILE A 202 -3.73 -2.78 -2.72
C ILE A 202 -2.39 -2.53 -2.01
N ALA A 203 -1.65 -3.57 -1.64
CA ALA A 203 -0.30 -3.41 -1.09
C ALA A 203 0.63 -2.64 -2.05
N GLY A 204 0.56 -2.96 -3.35
CA GLY A 204 1.27 -2.20 -4.38
C GLY A 204 0.80 -0.74 -4.51
N TYR A 205 -0.50 -0.48 -4.42
CA TYR A 205 -1.03 0.89 -4.49
C TYR A 205 -0.59 1.75 -3.31
N GLU A 206 -0.57 1.17 -2.11
CA GLU A 206 -0.16 1.83 -0.87
C GLU A 206 1.33 2.10 -0.86
N ILE A 207 2.17 1.11 -1.21
CA ILE A 207 3.61 1.30 -1.20
C ILE A 207 4.07 2.33 -2.23
N LEU A 208 3.45 2.38 -3.42
CA LEU A 208 3.75 3.45 -4.38
C LEU A 208 3.12 4.79 -4.01
N ALA A 209 2.06 4.80 -3.20
CA ALA A 209 1.59 6.04 -2.58
C ALA A 209 2.66 6.61 -1.64
N MET A 210 3.30 5.75 -0.83
CA MET A 210 4.37 6.14 0.09
C MET A 210 5.58 6.68 -0.68
N VAL A 211 6.02 5.98 -1.73
CA VAL A 211 7.10 6.43 -2.61
C VAL A 211 6.81 7.82 -3.18
N ARG A 212 5.62 8.02 -3.75
CA ARG A 212 5.22 9.31 -4.33
C ARG A 212 5.19 10.44 -3.29
N LYS A 213 4.77 10.13 -2.06
CA LYS A 213 4.74 11.07 -0.92
C LYS A 213 6.14 11.33 -0.34
N GLY A 214 7.22 10.71 -0.85
CA GLY A 214 8.58 10.90 -0.35
C GLY A 214 8.84 10.23 1.01
N GLN A 215 8.04 9.24 1.40
CA GLN A 215 8.16 8.57 2.71
C GLN A 215 9.28 7.55 2.77
N VAL A 216 9.76 7.11 1.62
CA VAL A 216 10.85 6.13 1.54
C VAL A 216 12.16 6.91 1.47
N ALA A 217 13.00 6.73 2.48
CA ALA A 217 14.35 7.28 2.49
C ALA A 217 15.08 6.97 1.17
N ALA A 218 15.79 7.96 0.63
CA ALA A 218 16.42 7.98 -0.69
C ALA A 218 15.52 8.23 -1.92
N ILE A 219 14.18 8.30 -1.80
CA ILE A 219 13.31 8.60 -2.96
C ILE A 219 12.67 9.99 -2.83
N PRO A 220 13.06 10.98 -3.66
CA PRO A 220 12.41 12.29 -3.67
C PRO A 220 10.93 12.18 -4.06
N ALA A 221 10.10 12.98 -3.39
CA ALA A 221 8.70 13.11 -3.76
C ALA A 221 8.58 13.69 -5.18
N ASN A 222 7.58 13.22 -5.94
CA ASN A 222 7.25 13.69 -7.29
C ASN A 222 8.37 13.62 -8.37
N ASP A 223 9.51 12.99 -8.09
CA ASP A 223 10.57 12.76 -9.09
C ASP A 223 10.39 11.39 -9.77
N MET A 224 9.62 11.38 -10.87
CA MET A 224 9.27 10.16 -11.59
C MET A 224 10.46 9.41 -12.21
N PRO A 225 11.47 10.08 -12.81
CA PRO A 225 12.70 9.44 -13.26
C PRO A 225 13.49 8.78 -12.13
N ASN A 226 13.78 9.49 -11.04
CA ASN A 226 14.55 8.91 -9.92
C ASN A 226 13.77 7.80 -9.21
N GLN A 227 12.44 7.94 -9.08
CA GLN A 227 11.58 6.85 -8.62
C GLN A 227 11.70 5.61 -9.51
N ALA A 228 11.84 5.75 -10.83
CA ALA A 228 12.04 4.63 -11.74
C ALA A 228 13.32 3.88 -11.43
N ILE A 229 14.42 4.63 -11.31
CA ILE A 229 15.78 4.13 -11.10
C ILE A 229 15.86 3.40 -9.76
N ILE A 230 15.33 4.00 -8.69
CA ILE A 230 15.40 3.41 -7.36
C ILE A 230 14.51 2.17 -7.26
N ILE A 231 13.30 2.19 -7.83
CA ILE A 231 12.45 0.99 -7.85
C ILE A 231 13.12 -0.14 -8.64
N ALA A 232 13.71 0.15 -9.79
CA ALA A 232 14.43 -0.84 -10.57
C ALA A 232 15.68 -1.37 -9.86
N SER A 233 16.41 -0.51 -9.15
CA SER A 233 17.60 -0.89 -8.39
C SER A 233 17.26 -1.80 -7.21
N LEU A 234 16.08 -1.64 -6.57
CA LEU A 234 15.58 -2.59 -5.58
C LEU A 234 15.49 -4.01 -6.15
N PHE A 235 15.13 -4.14 -7.43
CA PHE A 235 15.06 -5.41 -8.16
C PHE A 235 16.38 -5.84 -8.82
N GLY A 236 17.46 -5.06 -8.66
CA GLY A 236 18.74 -5.32 -9.29
C GLY A 236 18.71 -5.20 -10.81
N VAL A 237 17.79 -4.38 -11.35
CA VAL A 237 17.60 -4.16 -12.78
C VAL A 237 18.34 -2.89 -13.19
N ALA A 238 19.16 -2.96 -14.24
CA ALA A 238 19.75 -1.78 -14.86
C ALA A 238 18.66 -1.03 -15.65
N THR A 239 18.52 0.27 -15.39
CA THR A 239 17.61 1.18 -16.09
C THR A 239 18.31 1.94 -17.19
#